data_AF-A0A9K3IKJ1-F1
#
_entry.id   AF-A0A9K3IKJ1-F1
#
_cell.length_a   1.000
_cell.length_b   1.000
_cell.length_c   1.000
_cell.angle_alpha   90.00
_cell.angle_beta   90.00
_cell.angle_gamma   90.00
#
_symmetry.space_group_name_H-M   'P 1'
#
loop_
_entity.id
_entity.type
_entity.pdbx_description
1 polymer ?
#
loop_
_entity_poly.entity_id
_entity_poly.type
_entity_poly.pdbx_seq_one_letter_code
_entity_poly.pdbx_strand_id
1 'polypeptide(L)'
;MQDEIGKQLTNRDQIDQLFAGGLIWVNEWDSLQYAIGSAFLAVVFSDYMFASKTPYLYCNGKLYEPMDVRELAVSQADYVLGNNPMNMSYLVGYGLNYPQYVHHRGASIPIDANTSCHDGFKWLNSTKPNPNLAIGAVVGGPFLNDTYIDSRNNSMQAEPTTYNSAFFVGLLSGLVTSSSVVISFT
;
A
#
# COMPACT_ATOMS: atom_id res chain seq x y z
N MET A 1 22.85 -7.76 -8.22
CA MET A 1 21.57 -7.08 -7.91
C MET A 1 20.43 -8.07 -7.65
N GLN A 2 20.37 -9.23 -8.32
CA GLN A 2 19.45 -10.34 -7.94
C GLN A 2 19.92 -11.12 -6.69
N ASP A 3 21.21 -11.08 -6.35
CA ASP A 3 21.78 -11.88 -5.24
C ASP A 3 21.56 -11.32 -3.83
N GLU A 4 21.17 -10.06 -3.68
CA GLU A 4 20.91 -9.46 -2.34
C GLU A 4 19.47 -9.67 -1.88
N ILE A 5 18.50 -9.71 -2.81
CA ILE A 5 17.09 -9.98 -2.49
C ILE A 5 16.91 -11.43 -2.03
N GLY A 6 17.65 -12.38 -2.62
CA GLY A 6 17.59 -13.80 -2.24
C GLY A 6 18.22 -14.14 -0.89
N LYS A 7 19.08 -13.28 -0.34
CA LYS A 7 19.74 -13.52 0.97
C LYS A 7 18.93 -13.05 2.18
N GLN A 8 17.90 -12.22 1.98
CA GLN A 8 17.06 -11.70 3.07
C GLN A 8 15.81 -12.56 3.39
N LEU A 9 15.61 -13.70 2.70
CA LEU A 9 14.39 -14.51 2.82
C LEU A 9 14.59 -15.83 3.59
N THR A 10 15.74 -16.01 4.27
CA THR A 10 16.15 -17.32 4.81
C THR A 10 15.91 -17.51 6.31
N ASN A 11 15.52 -16.48 7.07
CA ASN A 11 15.26 -16.59 8.51
C ASN A 11 13.76 -16.51 8.83
N ARG A 12 13.27 -17.44 9.66
CA ARG A 12 11.88 -17.44 10.18
C ARG A 12 11.53 -16.13 10.88
N ASP A 13 12.48 -15.52 11.58
CA ASP A 13 12.30 -14.22 12.23
C ASP A 13 12.03 -13.08 11.24
N GLN A 14 12.52 -13.18 9.99
CA GLN A 14 12.21 -12.21 8.93
C GLN A 14 10.83 -12.44 8.30
N ILE A 15 10.33 -13.68 8.29
CA ILE A 15 8.96 -14.00 7.85
C ILE A 15 7.92 -13.52 8.88
N ASP A 16 8.23 -13.63 10.17
CA ASP A 16 7.39 -13.06 11.23
C ASP A 16 7.47 -11.51 11.25
N GLN A 17 8.59 -10.92 10.84
CA GLN A 17 8.71 -9.47 10.58
C GLN A 17 7.95 -9.02 9.32
N LEU A 18 7.83 -9.89 8.30
CA LEU A 18 7.07 -9.63 7.08
C LEU A 18 5.57 -9.47 7.33
N PHE A 19 5.04 -9.86 8.49
CA PHE A 19 3.61 -9.75 8.85
C PHE A 19 3.37 -9.09 10.21
N ALA A 20 4.23 -8.15 10.63
CA ALA A 20 3.91 -7.33 11.80
C ALA A 20 2.56 -6.63 11.59
N GLY A 21 1.58 -6.95 12.44
CA GLY A 21 0.19 -6.45 12.35
C GLY A 21 -0.64 -6.92 11.15
N GLY A 22 -0.13 -7.83 10.32
CA GLY A 22 -0.83 -8.36 9.13
C GLY A 22 -0.51 -7.68 7.79
N LEU A 23 0.39 -6.68 7.80
CA LEU A 23 0.90 -6.02 6.59
C LEU A 23 2.15 -6.73 6.05
N ILE A 24 2.23 -6.95 4.74
CA ILE A 24 3.46 -7.36 4.07
C ILE A 24 4.47 -6.21 4.14
N TRP A 25 5.41 -6.30 5.07
CA TRP A 25 6.40 -5.24 5.32
C TRP A 25 7.80 -5.67 4.86
N VAL A 26 8.39 -4.93 3.91
CA VAL A 26 9.69 -5.28 3.30
C VAL A 26 10.74 -4.18 3.49
N ASN A 27 10.34 -2.92 3.39
CA ASN A 27 11.23 -1.78 3.49
C ASN A 27 10.57 -0.68 4.35
N GLU A 28 11.41 0.07 5.07
CA GLU A 28 10.97 1.24 5.85
C GLU A 28 10.53 2.40 4.95
N TRP A 29 11.12 2.51 3.76
CA TRP A 29 10.73 3.48 2.75
C TRP A 29 9.56 2.92 1.97
N ASP A 30 8.41 3.59 2.06
CA ASP A 30 7.22 3.23 1.28
C ASP A 30 6.79 1.77 1.50
N SER A 31 6.51 1.41 2.75
CA SER A 31 6.15 0.05 3.17
C SER A 31 4.92 -0.50 2.43
N LEU A 32 3.93 0.35 2.12
CA LEU A 32 2.72 -0.04 1.38
C LEU A 32 2.99 -0.40 -0.08
N GLN A 33 4.06 0.09 -0.69
CA GLN A 33 4.42 -0.28 -2.07
C GLN A 33 4.52 -1.80 -2.23
N TYR A 34 5.17 -2.46 -1.28
CA TYR A 34 5.40 -3.90 -1.32
C TYR A 34 4.11 -4.67 -1.04
N ALA A 35 3.34 -4.24 -0.03
CA ALA A 35 2.06 -4.86 0.28
C ALA A 35 1.06 -4.76 -0.88
N ILE A 36 0.88 -3.57 -1.45
CA ILE A 36 -0.06 -3.35 -2.55
C ILE A 36 0.42 -4.07 -3.81
N GLY A 37 1.71 -4.01 -4.13
CA GLY A 37 2.29 -4.70 -5.28
C GLY A 37 2.12 -6.22 -5.19
N SER A 38 2.43 -6.81 -4.03
CA SER A 38 2.23 -8.23 -3.77
C SER A 38 0.75 -8.63 -3.81
N ALA A 39 -0.13 -7.81 -3.24
CA ALA A 39 -1.58 -8.05 -3.26
C ALA A 39 -2.14 -8.00 -4.68
N PHE A 40 -1.73 -7.01 -5.49
CA PHE A 40 -2.15 -6.93 -6.88
C PHE A 40 -1.73 -8.18 -7.67
N LEU A 41 -0.48 -8.62 -7.51
CA LEU A 41 0.00 -9.86 -8.13
C LEU A 41 -0.76 -11.09 -7.63
N ALA A 42 -1.10 -11.14 -6.34
CA ALA A 42 -1.87 -12.23 -5.77
C ALA A 42 -3.29 -12.31 -6.38
N VAL A 43 -3.95 -11.18 -6.62
CA VAL A 43 -5.23 -11.16 -7.35
C VAL A 43 -5.07 -11.72 -8.76
N VAL A 44 -4.10 -11.19 -9.53
CA VAL A 44 -3.85 -11.63 -10.91
C VAL A 44 -3.51 -13.13 -10.96
N PHE A 45 -2.72 -13.62 -10.00
CA PHE A 45 -2.32 -15.01 -9.95
C PHE A 45 -3.47 -15.93 -9.53
N SER A 46 -4.32 -15.51 -8.58
CA SER A 46 -5.56 -16.23 -8.26
C SER A 46 -6.45 -16.39 -9.49
N ASP A 47 -6.66 -15.31 -10.25
CA ASP A 47 -7.47 -15.34 -11.48
C ASP A 47 -6.85 -16.27 -12.53
N TYR A 48 -5.52 -16.26 -12.66
CA TYR A 48 -4.78 -17.20 -13.50
C TYR A 48 -4.96 -18.66 -13.06
N MET A 49 -4.92 -18.94 -11.75
CA MET A 49 -5.11 -20.30 -11.24
C MET A 49 -6.50 -20.83 -11.60
N PHE A 50 -7.55 -20.00 -11.46
CA PHE A 50 -8.90 -20.33 -11.92
C PHE A 50 -8.95 -20.59 -13.43
N ALA A 51 -8.43 -19.67 -14.23
CA ALA A 51 -8.46 -19.78 -15.69
C ALA A 51 -7.68 -21.00 -16.23
N SER A 52 -6.53 -21.30 -15.63
CA SER A 52 -5.66 -22.42 -16.01
C SER A 52 -6.06 -23.75 -15.37
N LYS A 53 -7.05 -23.76 -14.47
CA LYS A 53 -7.43 -24.91 -13.64
C LYS A 53 -6.25 -25.44 -12.81
N THR A 54 -5.38 -24.55 -12.36
CA THR A 54 -4.30 -24.87 -11.41
C THR A 54 -4.93 -24.94 -10.01
N PRO A 55 -4.99 -26.11 -9.36
CA PRO A 55 -5.75 -26.27 -8.13
C PRO A 55 -5.00 -25.71 -6.91
N TYR A 56 -3.67 -25.71 -6.93
CA TYR A 56 -2.87 -25.33 -5.77
C TYR A 56 -1.57 -24.63 -6.16
N LEU A 57 -1.17 -23.66 -5.34
CA LEU A 57 0.18 -23.10 -5.26
C LEU A 57 0.93 -23.79 -4.11
N TYR A 58 2.07 -24.41 -4.41
CA TYR A 58 2.95 -24.99 -3.39
C TYR A 58 3.98 -23.97 -2.93
N CYS A 59 4.04 -23.70 -1.62
CA CYS A 59 5.05 -22.83 -1.03
C CYS A 59 5.43 -23.34 0.37
N ASN A 60 6.73 -23.59 0.58
CA ASN A 60 7.32 -23.98 1.87
C ASN A 60 6.58 -25.14 2.58
N GLY A 61 6.25 -26.21 1.86
CA GLY A 61 5.56 -27.39 2.41
C GLY A 61 4.05 -27.23 2.59
N LYS A 62 3.47 -26.09 2.20
CA LYS A 62 2.03 -25.83 2.24
C LYS A 62 1.45 -25.70 0.83
N LEU A 63 0.18 -26.07 0.70
CA LEU A 63 -0.62 -25.89 -0.50
C LEU A 63 -1.64 -24.77 -0.24
N TYR A 64 -1.80 -23.88 -1.21
CA TYR A 64 -2.74 -22.76 -1.17
C TYR A 64 -3.67 -22.86 -2.37
N GLU A 65 -4.97 -22.81 -2.12
CA GLU A 65 -6.01 -22.72 -3.15
C GLU A 65 -6.04 -21.30 -3.75
N PRO A 66 -6.64 -21.10 -4.95
CA PRO A 66 -6.77 -19.78 -5.54
C PRO A 66 -7.41 -18.76 -4.58
N MET A 67 -8.40 -19.20 -3.80
CA MET A 67 -9.08 -18.34 -2.84
C MET A 67 -8.18 -17.94 -1.66
N ASP A 68 -7.29 -18.80 -1.18
CA ASP A 68 -6.32 -18.42 -0.13
C ASP A 68 -5.40 -17.29 -0.64
N VAL A 69 -4.97 -17.38 -1.90
CA VAL A 69 -4.13 -16.35 -2.53
C VAL A 69 -4.91 -15.04 -2.70
N ARG A 70 -6.20 -15.12 -3.04
CA ARG A 70 -7.07 -13.94 -3.15
C ARG A 70 -7.36 -13.31 -1.79
N GLU A 71 -7.57 -14.10 -0.74
CA GLU A 71 -7.79 -13.63 0.63
C GLU A 71 -6.58 -12.86 1.17
N LEU A 72 -5.36 -13.28 0.84
CA LEU A 72 -4.16 -12.49 1.13
C LEU A 72 -4.24 -11.09 0.50
N ALA A 73 -4.69 -10.99 -0.76
CA ALA A 73 -4.81 -9.69 -1.42
C ALA A 73 -5.89 -8.81 -0.79
N VAL A 74 -7.03 -9.40 -0.40
CA VAL A 74 -8.09 -8.71 0.35
C VAL A 74 -7.55 -8.18 1.66
N SER A 75 -6.78 -8.97 2.41
CA SER A 75 -6.23 -8.55 3.70
C SER A 75 -5.32 -7.33 3.58
N GLN A 76 -4.49 -7.25 2.53
CA GLN A 76 -3.63 -6.08 2.29
C GLN A 76 -4.45 -4.85 1.86
N ALA A 77 -5.48 -5.03 1.04
CA ALA A 77 -6.37 -3.93 0.67
C ALA A 77 -7.11 -3.38 1.90
N ASP A 78 -7.66 -4.25 2.72
CA ASP A 78 -8.34 -3.89 3.97
C ASP A 78 -7.39 -3.18 4.93
N TYR A 79 -6.14 -3.63 5.05
CA TYR A 79 -5.12 -2.95 5.86
C TYR A 79 -4.91 -1.51 5.38
N VAL A 80 -4.76 -1.27 4.07
CA VAL A 80 -4.65 0.08 3.49
C VAL A 80 -5.90 0.91 3.78
N LEU A 81 -7.08 0.30 3.76
CA LEU A 81 -8.36 0.99 3.95
C LEU A 81 -8.75 1.23 5.41
N GLY A 82 -8.01 0.66 6.38
CA GLY A 82 -8.16 0.97 7.80
C GLY A 82 -8.30 -0.22 8.73
N ASN A 83 -8.31 -1.46 8.21
CA ASN A 83 -8.24 -2.66 9.05
C ASN A 83 -6.80 -2.93 9.49
N ASN A 84 -6.30 -2.04 10.33
CA ASN A 84 -4.95 -2.06 10.87
C ASN A 84 -4.96 -1.61 12.34
N PRO A 85 -3.87 -1.83 13.11
CA PRO A 85 -3.84 -1.48 14.54
C PRO A 85 -4.14 -0.01 14.88
N MET A 86 -3.97 0.92 13.92
CA MET A 86 -4.28 2.33 14.10
C MET A 86 -5.72 2.71 13.73
N ASN A 87 -6.51 1.80 13.17
CA ASN A 87 -7.83 2.07 12.59
C ASN A 87 -7.79 3.31 11.67
N MET A 88 -6.76 3.38 10.82
CA MET A 88 -6.46 4.54 9.99
C MET A 88 -6.38 4.15 8.52
N SER A 89 -7.13 4.80 7.65
CA SER A 89 -6.96 4.61 6.22
C SER A 89 -5.69 5.29 5.74
N TYR A 90 -4.85 4.57 5.01
CA TYR A 90 -3.69 5.14 4.30
C TYR A 90 -4.05 5.67 2.91
N LEU A 91 -5.33 5.59 2.52
CA LEU A 91 -5.91 6.26 1.36
C LEU A 91 -6.48 7.62 1.78
N VAL A 92 -5.86 8.70 1.31
CA VAL A 92 -6.24 10.07 1.67
C VAL A 92 -7.68 10.36 1.24
N GLY A 93 -8.51 10.81 2.18
CA GLY A 93 -9.92 11.13 1.96
C GLY A 93 -10.88 9.94 2.06
N TYR A 94 -10.41 8.77 2.46
CA TYR A 94 -11.25 7.59 2.72
C TYR A 94 -11.36 7.28 4.21
N GLY A 95 -12.56 6.89 4.66
CA GLY A 95 -12.83 6.60 6.06
C GLY A 95 -12.89 7.85 6.96
N LEU A 96 -13.00 7.63 8.26
CA LEU A 96 -13.10 8.71 9.27
C LEU A 96 -11.73 9.21 9.78
N ASN A 97 -10.68 8.41 9.57
CA ASN A 97 -9.32 8.69 10.04
C ASN A 97 -8.33 8.39 8.90
N TYR A 98 -7.66 9.43 8.40
CA TYR A 98 -6.71 9.34 7.27
C TYR A 98 -5.67 10.48 7.34
N PRO A 99 -4.50 10.35 6.67
CA PRO A 99 -3.43 11.35 6.72
C PRO A 99 -3.89 12.74 6.28
N GLN A 100 -3.60 13.75 7.10
CA GLN A 100 -3.86 15.17 6.83
C GLN A 100 -2.58 15.94 6.51
N TYR A 101 -1.40 15.37 6.79
CA TYR A 101 -0.10 16.04 6.66
C TYR A 101 0.80 15.36 5.63
N VAL A 102 0.25 14.99 4.48
CA VAL A 102 1.01 14.30 3.41
C VAL A 102 2.19 15.15 2.90
N HIS A 103 3.33 14.52 2.63
CA HIS A 103 4.54 15.15 2.08
C HIS A 103 4.34 15.47 0.59
N HIS A 104 3.45 16.40 0.28
CA HIS A 104 3.10 16.77 -1.10
C HIS A 104 2.94 18.28 -1.23
N ARG A 105 3.78 18.92 -2.05
CA ARG A 105 3.82 20.39 -2.20
C ARG A 105 2.48 20.96 -2.67
N GLY A 106 1.85 20.35 -3.68
CA GLY A 106 0.54 20.79 -4.16
C GLY A 106 -0.57 20.64 -3.12
N ALA A 107 -0.40 19.75 -2.14
CA ALA A 107 -1.37 19.57 -1.06
C ALA A 107 -1.14 20.58 0.08
N SER A 108 0.11 20.91 0.38
CA SER A 108 0.49 21.73 1.54
C SER A 108 0.40 23.24 1.33
N ILE A 109 0.37 23.71 0.08
CA ILE A 109 0.38 25.13 -0.27
C ILE A 109 -1.05 25.61 -0.59
N PRO A 110 -1.62 26.60 0.13
CA PRO A 110 -2.92 27.17 -0.20
C PRO A 110 -2.97 27.70 -1.64
N ILE A 111 -4.12 27.57 -2.30
CA ILE A 111 -4.29 27.96 -3.71
C ILE A 111 -4.04 29.45 -3.98
N ASP A 112 -4.30 30.29 -2.98
CA ASP A 112 -4.15 31.75 -3.00
C ASP A 112 -2.77 32.22 -2.50
N ALA A 113 -1.91 31.29 -2.09
CA ALA A 113 -0.59 31.63 -1.58
C ALA A 113 0.40 31.94 -2.70
N ASN A 114 0.95 33.16 -2.70
CA ASN A 114 2.15 33.45 -3.47
C ASN A 114 3.38 32.83 -2.77
N THR A 115 3.99 31.83 -3.40
CA THR A 115 5.06 31.02 -2.80
C THR A 115 6.21 30.87 -3.78
N SER A 116 7.41 31.33 -3.40
CA SER A 116 8.64 31.01 -4.13
C SER A 116 9.21 29.65 -3.73
N CYS A 117 10.22 29.14 -4.45
CA CYS A 117 10.87 27.87 -4.14
C CYS A 117 11.41 27.81 -2.70
N HIS A 118 12.03 28.91 -2.22
CA HIS A 118 12.56 29.00 -0.85
C HIS A 118 11.47 29.11 0.21
N ASP A 119 10.33 29.70 -0.13
CA ASP A 119 9.19 29.81 0.79
C ASP A 119 8.49 28.46 1.03
N GLY A 120 8.80 27.42 0.22
CA GLY A 120 8.23 26.08 0.35
C GLY A 120 8.39 25.45 1.74
N PHE A 121 9.50 25.76 2.43
CA PHE A 121 9.78 25.22 3.76
C PHE A 121 8.82 25.71 4.84
N LYS A 122 8.20 26.90 4.66
CA LYS A 122 7.16 27.39 5.59
C LYS A 122 5.93 26.47 5.57
N TRP A 123 5.61 25.94 4.39
CA TRP A 123 4.49 25.00 4.20
C TRP A 123 4.86 23.60 4.65
N LEU A 124 6.11 23.17 4.43
CA LEU A 124 6.63 21.91 4.96
C LEU A 124 6.57 21.85 6.50
N ASN A 125 6.91 22.96 7.17
CA ASN A 125 6.98 23.05 8.63
C ASN A 125 5.69 23.57 9.30
N SER A 126 4.63 23.85 8.52
CA SER A 126 3.36 24.33 9.06
C SER A 126 2.74 23.29 10.01
N THR A 127 2.17 23.74 11.13
CA THR A 127 1.43 22.86 12.06
C THR A 127 -0.03 22.66 11.68
N LYS A 128 -0.52 23.33 10.62
CA LYS A 128 -1.88 23.16 10.11
C LYS A 128 -1.96 21.99 9.12
N PRO A 129 -3.08 21.26 9.02
CA PRO A 129 -3.23 20.21 8.02
C PRO A 129 -3.09 20.78 6.59
N ASN A 130 -2.86 19.90 5.62
CA ASN A 130 -2.74 20.28 4.22
C ASN A 130 -4.03 20.98 3.74
N PRO A 131 -3.95 22.22 3.22
CA PRO A 131 -5.13 22.98 2.80
C PRO A 131 -5.85 22.36 1.59
N ASN A 132 -5.13 21.64 0.73
CA ASN A 132 -5.72 20.91 -0.39
C ASN A 132 -5.63 19.42 -0.11
N LEU A 133 -6.79 18.77 0.02
CA LEU A 133 -6.84 17.34 0.26
C LEU A 133 -6.44 16.58 -1.01
N ALA A 134 -5.38 15.78 -0.92
CA ALA A 134 -4.93 14.92 -2.01
C ALA A 134 -5.80 13.65 -2.12
N ILE A 135 -7.10 13.82 -2.37
CA ILE A 135 -8.08 12.72 -2.39
C ILE A 135 -7.61 11.61 -3.32
N GLY A 136 -7.64 10.37 -2.83
CA GLY A 136 -7.26 9.18 -3.58
C GLY A 136 -5.75 8.89 -3.59
N ALA A 137 -4.93 9.75 -2.99
CA ALA A 137 -3.51 9.47 -2.82
C ALA A 137 -3.28 8.37 -1.77
N VAL A 138 -2.40 7.42 -2.08
CA VAL A 138 -1.93 6.41 -1.12
C VAL A 138 -0.56 6.81 -0.61
N VAL A 139 -0.43 6.99 0.70
CA VAL A 139 0.84 7.36 1.36
C VAL A 139 1.80 6.16 1.45
N GLY A 140 3.04 6.40 1.87
CA GLY A 140 4.06 5.36 2.01
C GLY A 140 3.73 4.25 3.01
N GLY A 141 2.98 4.53 4.09
CA GLY A 141 2.53 3.50 5.02
C GLY A 141 3.09 3.59 6.43
N PRO A 142 2.87 2.58 7.28
CA PRO A 142 3.37 2.57 8.65
C PRO A 142 4.83 2.13 8.77
N PHE A 143 5.40 2.40 9.95
CA PHE A 143 6.60 1.74 10.45
C PHE A 143 6.34 0.24 10.71
N LEU A 144 7.42 -0.53 10.92
CA LEU A 144 7.34 -1.97 11.17
C LEU A 144 6.46 -2.35 12.37
N ASN A 145 6.32 -1.47 13.36
CA ASN A 145 5.49 -1.69 14.55
C ASN A 145 4.04 -1.21 14.38
N ASP A 146 3.55 -1.09 13.15
CA ASP A 146 2.22 -0.60 12.76
C ASP A 146 1.93 0.86 13.13
N THR A 147 2.92 1.61 13.66
CA THR A 147 2.72 3.03 13.97
C THR A 147 2.90 3.89 12.73
N TYR A 148 2.18 5.02 12.72
CA TYR A 148 2.22 6.03 11.67
C TYR A 148 2.27 7.41 12.30
N ILE A 149 3.24 8.22 11.90
CA ILE A 149 3.34 9.61 12.32
C ILE A 149 2.91 10.47 11.14
N ASP A 150 1.71 11.03 11.25
CA ASP A 150 1.13 11.94 10.24
C ASP A 150 1.81 13.31 10.31
N SER A 151 2.94 13.41 9.63
CA SER A 151 3.79 14.60 9.60
C SER A 151 4.37 14.76 8.21
N ARG A 152 4.34 16.00 7.70
CA ARG A 152 4.95 16.32 6.41
C ARG A 152 6.44 16.04 6.40
N ASN A 153 7.15 16.14 7.52
CA ASN A 153 8.59 15.82 7.53
C ASN A 153 8.87 14.32 7.59
N ASN A 154 7.85 13.49 7.76
CA ASN A 154 7.98 12.04 7.75
C ASN A 154 7.89 11.48 6.32
N SER A 155 8.81 11.90 5.43
CA SER A 155 8.70 11.60 4.00
C SER A 155 8.62 10.11 3.69
N MET A 156 9.32 9.26 4.44
CA MET A 156 9.30 7.80 4.22
C MET A 156 7.90 7.17 4.30
N GLN A 157 7.05 7.69 5.19
CA GLN A 157 5.71 7.16 5.44
C GLN A 157 4.60 8.08 4.89
N ALA A 158 4.82 9.40 4.84
CA ALA A 158 3.81 10.39 4.47
C ALA A 158 3.88 10.84 3.01
N GLU A 159 4.86 10.38 2.24
CA GLU A 159 4.96 10.69 0.80
C GLU A 159 3.94 9.85 0.02
N PRO A 160 2.99 10.50 -0.69
CA PRO A 160 2.13 9.80 -1.61
C PRO A 160 2.83 9.58 -2.95
N THR A 161 2.65 8.40 -3.53
CA THR A 161 3.35 8.03 -4.76
C THR A 161 2.39 7.57 -5.85
N THR A 162 2.77 7.84 -7.10
CA THR A 162 1.93 7.51 -8.27
C THR A 162 1.83 6.00 -8.46
N TYR A 163 2.90 5.26 -8.17
CA TYR A 163 2.92 3.81 -8.32
C TYR A 163 2.09 3.11 -7.25
N ASN A 164 2.07 3.57 -5.98
CA ASN A 164 1.15 3.03 -4.98
C ASN A 164 -0.29 3.22 -5.41
N SER A 165 -0.63 4.44 -5.82
CA SER A 165 -1.99 4.77 -6.28
C SER A 165 -2.38 3.93 -7.51
N ALA A 166 -1.48 3.76 -8.48
CA ALA A 166 -1.72 2.96 -9.68
C ALA A 166 -1.95 1.47 -9.36
N PHE A 167 -1.07 0.86 -8.55
CA PHE A 167 -1.25 -0.54 -8.15
C PHE A 167 -2.47 -0.73 -7.27
N PHE A 168 -2.80 0.23 -6.40
CA PHE A 168 -3.98 0.15 -5.55
C PHE A 168 -5.28 0.20 -6.35
N VAL A 169 -5.35 1.06 -7.38
CA VAL A 169 -6.46 1.05 -8.34
C VAL A 169 -6.56 -0.30 -9.06
N GLY A 170 -5.43 -0.86 -9.50
CA GLY A 170 -5.39 -2.19 -10.12
C GLY A 170 -5.89 -3.30 -9.19
N LEU A 171 -5.43 -3.28 -7.93
CA LEU A 171 -5.85 -4.21 -6.88
C LEU A 171 -7.35 -4.12 -6.62
N LEU A 172 -7.86 -2.93 -6.33
CA LEU A 172 -9.29 -2.73 -6.07
C LEU A 172 -10.14 -3.15 -7.27
N SER A 173 -9.73 -2.79 -8.50
CA SER A 173 -10.40 -3.22 -9.73
C SER A 173 -10.48 -4.74 -9.85
N GLY A 174 -9.38 -5.43 -9.60
CA GLY A 174 -9.34 -6.89 -9.61
C GLY A 174 -10.20 -7.53 -8.52
N LEU A 175 -10.26 -6.93 -7.32
CA LEU A 175 -11.05 -7.43 -6.20
C LEU A 175 -12.56 -7.24 -6.40
N VAL A 176 -13.01 -6.08 -6.90
CA VAL A 176 -14.44 -5.80 -7.13
C VAL A 176 -14.98 -6.50 -8.38
N THR A 177 -14.10 -6.87 -9.31
CA THR A 177 -14.51 -7.66 -10.48
C THR A 177 -14.85 -9.07 -10.01
N SER A 178 -16.15 -9.37 -9.91
CA SER A 178 -16.68 -10.72 -9.68
C SER A 178 -16.54 -11.57 -10.95
N SER A 179 -15.32 -11.77 -11.46
CA SER A 179 -15.12 -12.58 -12.67
C SER A 179 -14.80 -14.02 -12.29
N SER A 180 -15.73 -14.92 -12.58
CA SER A 180 -15.50 -16.36 -12.50
C SER A 180 -14.52 -16.86 -13.57
N VAL A 181 -14.21 -16.08 -14.61
CA VAL A 181 -13.18 -16.32 -15.63
C VAL A 181 -12.88 -14.97 -16.29
N VAL A 182 -11.61 -14.61 -16.48
CA VAL A 182 -11.25 -13.52 -17.41
C VAL A 182 -11.68 -13.95 -18.81
N ILE A 183 -12.71 -13.33 -19.37
CA ILE A 183 -13.13 -13.62 -20.74
C ILE A 183 -12.02 -13.12 -21.66
N SER A 184 -11.30 -14.05 -22.27
CA SER A 184 -10.30 -13.75 -23.28
C SER A 184 -11.00 -13.14 -24.49
N PHE A 185 -10.61 -11.92 -24.88
CA PHE A 185 -10.97 -11.34 -26.17
C PHE A 185 -10.02 -11.92 -27.23
N THR A 186 -10.29 -13.16 -27.65
CA THR A 186 -9.74 -13.73 -28.89
C THR A 186 -10.68 -13.50 -30.05
#